data_AF-A0A2K9NQ74-F1
#
_entry.id   AF-A0A2K9NQ74-F1
#
_cell.length_a   1.000
_cell.length_b   1.000
_cell.length_c   1.000
_cell.angle_alpha   90.00
_cell.angle_beta   90.00
_cell.angle_gamma   90.00
#
_symmetry.space_group_name_H-M   'P 1'
#
loop_
_entity.id
_entity.type
_entity.pdbx_description
1 polymer ?
#
loop_
_entity_poly.entity_id
_entity_poly.type
_entity_poly.pdbx_seq_one_letter_code
_entity_poly.pdbx_strand_id
1 'polypeptide(L)'
;MSTRLPWPWHFPMENFMETITENIKQEYLSDFAVLLKKMRLLKKLTRQQAGLLFDFSYKNIERLENGRGAISVEKFKEFQHKYGFSDSDVEDLRSGKIQASTDANSIRKNKTSHSRSDRRFCHRRVTRECKVLKELRLLKNINQYEASKLCGLGINTIGFIENGRVALTDKKILSIVLTYGYSMEYFNQLLKLSLLRHEMVEECQKIIEKLDENKLRIIVPMLQSMYS
;
A
#
# COMPACT_ATOMS: atom_id res chain seq x y z
N MET A 1 30.68 -40.57 -72.54
CA MET A 1 31.60 -39.79 -71.69
C MET A 1 30.92 -39.52 -70.37
N SER A 2 31.48 -40.06 -69.29
CA SER A 2 30.98 -39.93 -67.91
C SER A 2 31.43 -38.59 -67.34
N THR A 3 30.50 -37.76 -66.87
CA THR A 3 30.81 -36.58 -66.07
C THR A 3 30.31 -36.81 -64.65
N ARG A 4 31.27 -36.97 -63.73
CA ARG A 4 31.08 -37.14 -62.29
C ARG A 4 30.46 -35.86 -61.70
N LEU A 5 29.44 -36.02 -60.87
CA LEU A 5 29.02 -34.99 -59.93
C LEU A 5 30.12 -34.78 -58.87
N PRO A 6 30.42 -33.54 -58.44
CA PRO A 6 31.39 -33.29 -57.38
C PRO A 6 30.79 -33.67 -56.02
N TRP A 7 31.62 -34.28 -55.19
CA TRP A 7 31.33 -34.70 -53.82
C TRP A 7 30.92 -33.51 -52.93
N PRO A 8 30.05 -33.73 -51.93
CA PRO A 8 29.59 -32.66 -51.07
C PRO A 8 30.72 -32.23 -50.12
N TRP A 9 30.91 -30.92 -50.06
CA TRP A 9 31.71 -30.19 -49.10
C TRP A 9 31.64 -30.82 -47.70
N HIS A 10 32.78 -31.26 -47.18
CA HIS A 10 33.00 -31.44 -45.75
C HIS A 10 32.82 -30.05 -45.09
N PHE A 11 31.61 -29.77 -44.61
CA PHE A 11 31.42 -28.73 -43.60
C PHE A 11 31.98 -29.30 -42.28
N PRO A 12 32.94 -28.64 -41.62
CA PRO A 12 33.46 -29.12 -40.34
C PRO A 12 32.34 -29.01 -39.30
N MET A 13 31.81 -30.16 -38.89
CA MET A 13 30.78 -30.29 -37.86
C MET A 13 31.27 -29.75 -36.49
N GLU A 14 32.59 -29.68 -36.30
CA GLU A 14 33.27 -29.08 -35.15
C GLU A 14 32.95 -27.58 -35.01
N ASN A 15 33.07 -26.79 -36.10
CA ASN A 15 32.80 -25.35 -36.06
C ASN A 15 31.32 -25.01 -35.77
N PHE A 16 30.39 -25.90 -36.14
CA PHE A 16 28.96 -25.72 -35.85
C PHE A 16 28.62 -26.04 -34.38
N MET A 17 29.26 -27.07 -33.80
CA MET A 17 29.09 -27.41 -32.39
C MET A 17 29.75 -26.38 -31.46
N GLU A 18 30.90 -25.83 -31.86
CA GLU A 18 31.56 -24.73 -31.14
C GLU A 18 30.72 -23.44 -31.15
N THR A 19 30.14 -23.07 -32.29
CA THR A 19 29.27 -21.88 -32.38
C THR A 19 27.96 -22.04 -31.61
N ILE A 20 27.37 -23.24 -31.54
CA ILE A 20 26.21 -23.52 -30.67
C ILE A 20 26.61 -23.41 -29.20
N THR A 21 27.73 -24.00 -28.80
CA THR A 21 28.17 -23.95 -27.40
C THR A 21 28.61 -22.55 -26.97
N GLU A 22 29.17 -21.74 -27.86
CA GLU A 22 29.46 -20.32 -27.63
C GLU A 22 28.19 -19.46 -27.53
N ASN A 23 27.20 -19.69 -28.39
CA ASN A 23 25.90 -19.00 -28.31
C ASN A 23 25.15 -19.36 -27.01
N ILE A 24 25.15 -20.64 -26.64
CA ILE A 24 24.63 -21.12 -25.34
C ILE A 24 25.40 -20.41 -24.20
N LYS A 25 26.73 -20.38 -24.22
CA LYS A 25 27.51 -19.67 -23.18
C LYS A 25 27.20 -18.16 -23.10
N GLN A 26 27.00 -17.48 -24.23
CA GLN A 26 26.64 -16.06 -24.26
C GLN A 26 25.23 -15.80 -23.72
N GLU A 27 24.26 -16.65 -24.04
CA GLU A 27 22.90 -16.60 -23.49
C GLU A 27 22.91 -16.81 -21.96
N TYR A 28 23.75 -17.73 -21.46
CA TYR A 28 23.93 -17.96 -20.02
C TYR A 28 24.49 -16.73 -19.30
N LEU A 29 25.41 -15.98 -19.92
CA LEU A 29 25.96 -14.75 -19.32
C LEU A 29 24.94 -13.61 -19.22
N SER A 30 24.02 -13.52 -20.18
CA SER A 30 22.97 -12.49 -20.22
C SER A 30 21.95 -12.65 -19.08
N ASP A 31 21.67 -13.90 -18.68
CA ASP A 31 20.63 -14.23 -17.69
C ASP A 31 21.10 -14.24 -16.22
N PHE A 32 22.41 -14.19 -15.96
CA PHE A 32 22.95 -14.25 -14.60
C PHE A 32 22.45 -13.13 -13.69
N ALA A 33 22.26 -11.92 -14.22
CA ALA A 33 21.74 -10.79 -13.45
C ALA A 33 20.31 -11.05 -12.94
N VAL A 34 19.46 -11.62 -13.79
CA VAL A 34 18.07 -11.95 -13.47
C VAL A 34 18.02 -13.11 -12.47
N LEU A 35 18.83 -14.16 -12.68
CA LEU A 35 18.91 -15.31 -11.79
C LEU A 35 19.43 -14.91 -10.41
N LEU A 36 20.44 -14.05 -10.33
CA LEU A 36 20.97 -13.51 -9.07
C LEU A 36 19.87 -12.80 -8.26
N LYS A 37 19.08 -11.97 -8.95
CA LYS A 37 17.95 -11.26 -8.35
C LYS A 37 16.88 -12.22 -7.85
N LYS A 38 16.51 -13.23 -8.64
CA LYS A 38 15.54 -14.27 -8.26
C LYS A 38 16.01 -15.06 -7.04
N MET A 39 17.26 -15.52 -7.02
CA MET A 39 17.86 -16.25 -5.90
C MET A 39 17.82 -15.44 -4.59
N ARG A 40 18.23 -14.16 -4.65
CA ARG A 40 18.20 -13.28 -3.47
C ARG A 40 16.77 -13.09 -2.93
N LEU A 41 15.79 -12.90 -3.82
CA LEU A 41 14.40 -12.67 -3.43
C LEU A 41 13.75 -13.93 -2.83
N LEU A 42 14.08 -15.11 -3.34
CA LEU A 42 13.63 -16.38 -2.75
C LEU A 42 14.17 -16.61 -1.34
N LYS A 43 15.43 -16.22 -1.08
CA LYS A 43 15.99 -16.23 0.28
C LYS A 43 15.50 -15.08 1.16
N LYS A 44 14.62 -14.21 0.66
CA LYS A 44 14.06 -13.04 1.36
C LYS A 44 15.13 -12.11 1.92
N LEU A 45 16.25 -11.95 1.20
CA LEU A 45 17.36 -11.11 1.61
C LEU A 45 17.26 -9.72 0.97
N THR A 46 17.47 -8.68 1.79
CA THR A 46 17.67 -7.32 1.25
C THR A 46 19.01 -7.23 0.53
N ARG A 47 19.19 -6.25 -0.36
CA ARG A 47 20.49 -6.01 -1.02
C ARG A 47 21.61 -5.68 -0.02
N GLN A 48 21.27 -5.09 1.12
CA GLN A 48 22.22 -4.82 2.21
C GLN A 48 22.66 -6.13 2.87
N GLN A 49 21.71 -7.02 3.19
CA GLN A 49 22.02 -8.33 3.77
C GLN A 49 22.81 -9.21 2.79
N ALA A 50 22.45 -9.19 1.51
CA ALA A 50 23.24 -9.84 0.47
C ALA A 50 24.64 -9.22 0.38
N GLY A 51 24.77 -7.89 0.40
CA GLY A 51 26.06 -7.21 0.43
C GLY A 51 26.96 -7.72 1.57
N LEU A 52 26.41 -7.85 2.78
CA LEU A 52 27.13 -8.42 3.93
C LEU A 52 27.52 -9.90 3.74
N LEU A 53 26.70 -10.69 3.05
CA LEU A 53 26.99 -12.11 2.78
C LEU A 53 28.16 -12.31 1.78
N PHE A 54 28.39 -11.32 0.91
CA PHE A 54 29.39 -11.36 -0.15
C PHE A 54 30.52 -10.35 0.02
N ASP A 55 30.63 -9.72 1.19
CA ASP A 55 31.58 -8.64 1.48
C ASP A 55 31.57 -7.52 0.43
N PHE A 56 30.38 -7.22 -0.10
CA PHE A 56 30.14 -6.19 -1.10
C PHE A 56 29.31 -5.03 -0.56
N SER A 57 29.52 -3.86 -1.15
CA SER A 57 28.57 -2.77 -0.98
C SER A 57 27.22 -3.14 -1.59
N TYR A 58 26.13 -2.71 -0.96
CA TYR A 58 24.78 -2.94 -1.48
C TYR A 58 24.59 -2.41 -2.92
N LYS A 59 25.32 -1.32 -3.27
CA LYS A 59 25.34 -0.74 -4.61
C LYS A 59 25.96 -1.68 -5.64
N ASN A 60 26.94 -2.50 -5.24
CA ASN A 60 27.54 -3.47 -6.14
C ASN A 60 26.56 -4.61 -6.46
N ILE A 61 25.85 -5.13 -5.45
CA ILE A 61 24.77 -6.12 -5.66
C ILE A 61 23.70 -5.54 -6.60
N GLU A 62 23.27 -4.31 -6.37
CA GLU A 62 22.31 -3.63 -7.26
C GLU A 62 22.83 -3.51 -8.71
N ARG A 63 24.09 -3.15 -8.88
CA ARG A 63 24.71 -3.02 -10.20
C ARG A 63 24.74 -4.36 -10.95
N LEU A 64 25.08 -5.45 -10.25
CA LEU A 64 25.11 -6.81 -10.82
C LEU A 64 23.70 -7.29 -11.20
N GLU A 65 22.70 -7.09 -10.33
CA GLU A 65 21.30 -7.46 -10.62
C GLU A 65 20.67 -6.68 -11.77
N ASN A 66 21.13 -5.45 -12.00
CA ASN A 66 20.67 -4.60 -13.09
C ASN A 66 21.45 -4.82 -14.39
N GLY A 67 22.35 -5.82 -14.45
CA GLY A 67 23.17 -6.12 -15.63
C GLY A 67 24.27 -5.09 -15.93
N ARG A 68 24.56 -4.15 -15.02
CA ARG A 68 25.57 -3.09 -15.18
C ARG A 68 26.97 -3.52 -14.72
N GLY A 69 27.17 -4.80 -14.45
CA GLY A 69 28.46 -5.37 -14.09
C GLY A 69 28.58 -6.77 -14.67
N ALA A 70 29.75 -7.07 -15.22
CA ALA A 70 30.05 -8.40 -15.74
C ALA A 70 30.08 -9.42 -14.60
N ILE A 71 29.37 -10.53 -14.77
CA ILE A 71 29.36 -11.67 -13.86
C ILE A 71 30.07 -12.82 -14.59
N SER A 72 31.26 -13.21 -14.12
CA SER A 72 31.93 -14.42 -14.60
C SER A 72 31.19 -15.67 -14.11
N VAL A 73 31.32 -16.77 -14.85
CA VAL A 73 30.71 -18.06 -14.51
C VAL A 73 31.15 -18.53 -13.13
N GLU A 74 32.44 -18.40 -12.81
CA GLU A 74 33.00 -18.75 -11.49
C GLU A 74 32.35 -17.95 -10.36
N LYS A 75 32.15 -16.66 -10.58
CA LYS A 75 31.57 -15.76 -9.58
C LYS A 75 30.08 -16.00 -9.42
N PHE A 76 29.39 -16.35 -10.51
CA PHE A 76 28.00 -16.81 -10.45
C PHE A 76 27.87 -18.10 -9.62
N LYS A 77 28.77 -19.07 -9.80
CA LYS A 77 28.80 -20.29 -8.97
C LYS A 77 29.05 -19.98 -7.50
N GLU A 78 29.90 -19.00 -7.19
CA GLU A 78 30.08 -18.53 -5.81
C GLU A 78 28.78 -17.97 -5.23
N PHE A 79 28.06 -17.14 -5.99
CA PHE A 79 26.74 -16.62 -5.59
C PHE A 79 25.73 -17.75 -5.36
N GLN A 80 25.66 -18.69 -6.28
CA GLN A 80 24.78 -19.85 -6.21
C GLN A 80 25.06 -20.69 -4.95
N HIS A 81 26.32 -21.01 -4.68
CA HIS A 81 26.72 -21.79 -3.50
C HIS A 81 26.43 -21.05 -2.19
N LYS A 82 26.80 -19.77 -2.08
CA LYS A 82 26.55 -18.96 -0.87
C LYS A 82 25.07 -18.68 -0.63
N TYR A 83 24.27 -18.56 -1.69
CA TYR A 83 22.82 -18.53 -1.57
C TYR A 83 22.22 -19.92 -1.34
N GLY A 84 22.99 -21.02 -1.44
CA GLY A 84 22.51 -22.37 -1.17
C GLY A 84 21.50 -22.87 -2.20
N PHE A 85 21.83 -22.72 -3.49
CA PHE A 85 21.07 -23.28 -4.63
C PHE A 85 21.92 -24.34 -5.34
N SER A 86 21.28 -25.43 -5.76
CA SER A 86 21.90 -26.46 -6.62
C SER A 86 21.83 -26.07 -8.11
N ASP A 87 22.61 -26.74 -8.96
CA ASP A 87 22.57 -26.50 -10.41
C ASP A 87 21.16 -26.78 -10.98
N SER A 88 20.46 -27.79 -10.46
CA SER A 88 19.07 -28.07 -10.83
C SER A 88 18.11 -26.96 -10.42
N ASP A 89 18.30 -26.34 -9.23
CA ASP A 89 17.43 -25.24 -8.80
C ASP A 89 17.59 -24.02 -9.71
N VAL A 90 18.82 -23.74 -10.18
CA VAL A 90 19.08 -22.64 -11.11
C VAL A 90 18.44 -22.90 -12.47
N GLU A 91 18.48 -24.15 -12.95
CA GLU A 91 17.82 -24.54 -14.20
C GLU A 91 16.28 -24.48 -14.08
N ASP A 92 15.75 -24.87 -12.93
CA ASP A 92 14.32 -24.75 -12.65
C ASP A 92 13.88 -23.28 -12.48
N LEU A 93 14.76 -22.40 -12.00
CA LEU A 93 14.54 -20.93 -11.97
C LEU A 93 14.59 -20.28 -13.35
N ARG A 94 15.41 -20.83 -14.24
CA ARG A 94 15.56 -20.39 -15.62
C ARG A 94 14.36 -20.80 -16.47
N SER A 95 14.03 -22.09 -16.44
CA SER A 95 12.85 -22.66 -17.13
C SER A 95 11.52 -22.17 -16.56
N GLY A 96 11.54 -21.51 -15.40
CA GLY A 96 10.35 -20.91 -14.79
C GLY A 96 9.48 -21.87 -13.99
N LYS A 97 9.95 -23.12 -13.78
CA LYS A 97 9.31 -24.07 -12.86
C LYS A 97 9.30 -23.56 -11.43
N ILE A 98 10.37 -22.89 -10.99
CA ILE A 98 10.40 -22.15 -9.74
C ILE A 98 10.04 -20.68 -10.02
N GLN A 99 8.87 -20.26 -9.55
CA GLN A 99 8.43 -18.87 -9.68
C GLN A 99 9.05 -18.01 -8.57
N ALA A 100 9.93 -17.10 -8.96
CA ALA A 100 10.47 -16.06 -8.09
C ALA A 100 9.94 -14.69 -8.52
N SER A 101 9.43 -13.91 -7.58
CA SER A 101 9.08 -12.51 -7.85
C SER A 101 10.32 -11.72 -8.25
N THR A 102 10.17 -10.76 -9.16
CA THR A 102 11.21 -9.77 -9.50
C THR A 102 11.03 -8.45 -8.75
N ASP A 103 9.95 -8.32 -7.96
CA ASP A 103 9.69 -7.14 -7.15
C ASP A 103 10.49 -7.19 -5.85
N ALA A 104 11.31 -6.17 -5.59
CA ALA A 104 12.06 -6.04 -4.35
C ALA A 104 11.16 -5.91 -3.11
N ASN A 105 9.91 -5.45 -3.28
CA ASN A 105 8.94 -5.35 -2.19
C ASN A 105 8.41 -6.71 -1.74
N SER A 106 8.60 -7.79 -2.52
CA SER A 106 8.21 -9.15 -2.12
C SER A 106 8.88 -9.65 -0.84
N ILE A 107 10.03 -9.06 -0.45
CA ILE A 107 10.71 -9.34 0.81
C ILE A 107 9.94 -8.76 2.01
N ARG A 108 9.28 -7.62 1.83
CA ARG A 108 8.60 -6.92 2.92
C ARG A 108 7.36 -7.71 3.28
N LYS A 109 7.27 -8.16 4.54
CA LYS A 109 6.02 -8.72 5.06
C LYS A 109 4.94 -7.64 4.98
N ASN A 110 3.91 -7.87 4.17
CA ASN A 110 2.73 -7.03 4.18
C ASN A 110 2.10 -7.12 5.57
N LYS A 111 2.19 -6.04 6.35
CA LYS A 111 1.44 -5.91 7.60
C LYS A 111 -0.03 -5.75 7.23
N THR A 112 -0.76 -6.86 7.21
CA THR A 112 -2.23 -6.87 7.11
C THR A 112 -2.81 -6.07 8.27
N SER A 113 -4.02 -5.51 8.09
CA SER A 113 -4.71 -4.71 9.11
C SER A 113 -4.71 -5.37 10.49
N HIS A 114 -4.88 -6.70 10.53
CA HIS A 114 -4.90 -7.54 11.74
C HIS A 114 -3.55 -7.66 12.48
N SER A 115 -2.43 -7.41 11.80
CA SER A 115 -1.07 -7.50 12.39
C SER A 115 -0.52 -6.16 12.90
N ARG A 116 -1.30 -5.08 12.75
CA ARG A 116 -0.94 -3.76 13.27
C ARG A 116 -1.28 -3.74 14.75
N SER A 117 -0.32 -3.34 15.60
CA SER A 117 -0.56 -3.03 17.01
C SER A 117 -1.84 -2.21 17.15
N ASP A 118 -2.72 -2.59 18.08
CA ASP A 118 -4.04 -1.99 18.35
C ASP A 118 -3.95 -0.49 18.62
N ARG A 119 -3.77 0.29 17.56
CA ARG A 119 -3.81 1.74 17.59
C ARG A 119 -5.28 2.08 17.43
N ARG A 120 -5.83 2.82 18.39
CA ARG A 120 -7.23 3.29 18.45
C ARG A 120 -7.78 3.83 17.12
N PHE A 121 -6.92 4.28 16.20
CA PHE A 121 -7.22 4.58 14.80
C PHE A 121 -7.99 3.46 14.04
N CYS A 122 -7.81 2.19 14.43
CA CYS A 122 -8.45 1.04 13.82
C CYS A 122 -9.88 0.76 14.32
N HIS A 123 -10.29 1.32 15.47
CA HIS A 123 -11.61 1.09 16.04
C HIS A 123 -12.40 2.40 16.08
N ARG A 124 -13.31 2.57 15.11
CA ARG A 124 -14.27 3.68 15.06
C ARG A 124 -15.18 3.62 16.30
N ARG A 125 -14.91 4.47 17.30
CA ARG A 125 -15.76 4.62 18.51
C ARG A 125 -16.22 6.06 18.60
N VAL A 126 -17.41 6.34 18.08
CA VAL A 126 -18.03 7.68 18.13
C VAL A 126 -18.60 7.88 19.53
N THR A 127 -17.91 8.68 20.34
CA THR A 127 -18.37 9.03 21.69
C THR A 127 -19.31 10.23 21.64
N ARG A 128 -19.92 10.59 22.79
CA ARG A 128 -20.84 11.73 22.87
C ARG A 128 -20.11 13.05 22.62
N GLU A 129 -18.88 13.18 23.10
CA GLU A 129 -18.03 14.36 22.88
C GLU A 129 -17.79 14.58 21.37
N CYS A 130 -17.52 13.52 20.60
CA CYS A 130 -17.37 13.62 19.15
C CYS A 130 -18.61 14.21 18.48
N LYS A 131 -19.80 13.79 18.92
CA LYS A 131 -21.08 14.27 18.39
C LYS A 131 -21.34 15.74 18.76
N VAL A 132 -21.04 16.13 19.99
CA VAL A 132 -21.17 17.53 20.43
C VAL A 132 -20.20 18.43 19.66
N LEU A 133 -18.95 18.00 19.44
CA LEU A 133 -18.00 18.77 18.63
C LEU A 133 -18.50 18.96 17.19
N LYS A 134 -19.11 17.92 16.60
CA LYS A 134 -19.77 18.01 15.29
C LYS A 134 -20.92 19.02 15.32
N GLU A 135 -21.78 18.98 16.34
CA GLU A 135 -22.88 19.96 16.51
C GLU A 135 -22.34 21.39 16.58
N LEU A 136 -21.33 21.66 17.42
CA LEU A 136 -20.74 22.99 17.53
C LEU A 136 -20.15 23.48 16.20
N ARG A 137 -19.52 22.59 15.43
CA ARG A 137 -19.02 22.93 14.09
C ARG A 137 -20.16 23.32 13.15
N LEU A 138 -21.25 22.55 13.17
CA LEU A 138 -22.43 22.79 12.33
C LEU A 138 -23.15 24.08 12.74
N LEU A 139 -23.27 24.37 14.04
CA LEU A 139 -23.81 25.63 14.54
C LEU A 139 -22.98 26.84 14.11
N LYS A 140 -21.66 26.68 14.00
CA LYS A 140 -20.74 27.68 13.45
C LYS A 140 -20.79 27.78 11.92
N ASN A 141 -21.51 26.88 11.23
CA ASN A 141 -21.64 26.81 9.77
C ASN A 141 -20.30 26.73 9.02
N ILE A 142 -19.33 25.98 9.56
CA ILE A 142 -18.03 25.76 8.90
C ILE A 142 -17.85 24.30 8.47
N ASN A 143 -17.11 24.09 7.38
CA ASN A 143 -16.77 22.73 6.94
C ASN A 143 -15.62 22.13 7.78
N GLN A 144 -15.36 20.82 7.62
CA GLN A 144 -14.32 20.13 8.40
C GLN A 144 -12.90 20.64 8.09
N TYR A 145 -12.66 21.09 6.86
CA TYR A 145 -11.37 21.62 6.41
C TYR A 145 -11.09 22.97 7.07
N GLU A 146 -12.04 23.89 6.99
CA GLU A 146 -12.03 25.19 7.66
C GLU A 146 -11.87 25.03 9.15
N ALA A 147 -12.64 24.13 9.77
CA ALA A 147 -12.52 23.83 11.18
C ALA A 147 -11.11 23.33 11.56
N SER A 148 -10.49 22.48 10.73
CA SER A 148 -9.13 22.01 10.95
C SER A 148 -8.12 23.15 10.85
N LYS A 149 -8.27 24.02 9.83
CA LYS A 149 -7.45 25.23 9.66
C LYS A 149 -7.59 26.19 10.84
N LEU A 150 -8.82 26.41 11.31
CA LEU A 150 -9.15 27.29 12.44
C LEU A 150 -8.50 26.77 13.74
N CYS A 151 -8.50 25.45 13.94
CA CYS A 151 -7.88 24.81 15.11
C CYS A 151 -6.36 24.58 14.97
N GLY A 152 -5.74 24.92 13.84
CA GLY A 152 -4.32 24.62 13.59
C GLY A 152 -4.01 23.12 13.53
N LEU A 153 -4.99 22.30 13.14
CA LEU A 153 -4.87 20.84 13.05
C LEU A 153 -4.65 20.39 11.61
N GLY A 154 -4.14 19.16 11.43
CA GLY A 154 -4.01 18.56 10.11
C GLY A 154 -5.36 18.43 9.40
N ILE A 155 -5.36 18.52 8.07
CA ILE A 155 -6.55 18.64 7.19
C ILE A 155 -7.71 17.67 7.54
N ASN A 156 -7.38 16.41 7.85
CA ASN A 156 -8.37 15.37 8.11
C ASN A 156 -8.69 15.18 9.60
N THR A 157 -8.08 15.97 10.49
CA THR A 157 -8.11 15.71 11.94
C THR A 157 -9.50 15.89 12.50
N ILE A 158 -10.21 16.98 12.15
CA ILE A 158 -11.60 17.20 12.60
C ILE A 158 -12.50 16.07 12.09
N GLY A 159 -12.37 15.67 10.82
CA GLY A 159 -13.11 14.54 10.27
C GLY A 159 -12.83 13.23 11.03
N PHE A 160 -11.59 12.97 11.43
CA PHE A 160 -11.26 11.80 12.24
C PHE A 160 -11.79 11.89 13.67
N ILE A 161 -11.81 13.08 14.27
CA ILE A 161 -12.39 13.32 15.60
C ILE A 161 -13.90 13.05 15.58
N GLU A 162 -14.63 13.66 14.65
CA GLU A 162 -16.09 13.52 14.54
C GLU A 162 -16.50 12.06 14.27
N ASN A 163 -15.67 11.33 13.52
CA ASN A 163 -15.87 9.91 13.25
C ASN A 163 -15.39 8.98 14.37
N GLY A 164 -14.85 9.49 15.47
CA GLY A 164 -14.40 8.66 16.59
C GLY A 164 -13.16 7.81 16.27
N ARG A 165 -12.29 8.30 15.38
CA ARG A 165 -11.01 7.66 15.00
C ARG A 165 -9.80 8.23 15.76
N VAL A 166 -10.02 9.22 16.62
CA VAL A 166 -9.00 9.90 17.42
C VAL A 166 -9.40 9.87 18.90
N ALA A 167 -8.43 9.59 19.78
CA ALA A 167 -8.61 9.80 21.21
C ALA A 167 -8.75 11.29 21.52
N LEU A 168 -9.90 11.68 22.06
CA LEU A 168 -10.10 13.01 22.63
C LEU A 168 -9.51 13.05 24.04
N THR A 169 -8.74 14.09 24.30
CA THR A 169 -8.28 14.48 25.63
C THR A 169 -8.95 15.80 25.99
N ASP A 170 -9.16 16.07 27.28
CA ASP A 170 -9.86 17.28 27.74
C ASP A 170 -9.20 18.57 27.20
N LYS A 171 -7.86 18.59 27.13
CA LYS A 171 -7.09 19.69 26.52
C LYS A 171 -7.46 19.93 25.06
N LYS A 172 -7.67 18.85 24.27
CA LYS A 172 -8.09 18.97 22.86
C LYS A 172 -9.52 19.46 22.74
N ILE A 173 -10.43 18.95 23.57
CA ILE A 173 -11.82 19.38 23.60
C ILE A 173 -11.87 20.88 23.91
N LEU A 174 -11.20 21.30 24.98
CA LEU A 174 -11.11 22.71 25.39
C LEU A 174 -10.60 23.59 24.24
N SER A 175 -9.50 23.19 23.61
CA SER A 175 -8.95 23.94 22.47
C SER A 175 -9.98 24.07 21.35
N ILE A 176 -10.60 22.99 20.90
CA ILE A 176 -11.55 23.04 19.79
C ILE A 176 -12.79 23.89 20.14
N VAL A 177 -13.36 23.71 21.33
CA VAL A 177 -14.55 24.43 21.79
C VAL A 177 -14.29 25.95 21.85
N LEU A 178 -13.17 26.36 22.45
CA LEU A 178 -12.79 27.77 22.52
C LEU A 178 -12.49 28.35 21.13
N THR A 179 -11.83 27.58 20.27
CA THR A 179 -11.53 27.99 18.89
C THR A 179 -12.80 28.10 18.03
N TYR A 180 -13.83 27.31 18.33
CA TYR A 180 -15.16 27.51 17.76
C TYR A 180 -15.89 28.74 18.33
N GLY A 181 -15.43 29.33 19.43
CA GLY A 181 -16.02 30.52 20.03
C GLY A 181 -17.15 30.22 21.00
N TYR A 182 -17.18 29.00 21.56
CA TYR A 182 -18.16 28.58 22.56
C TYR A 182 -17.49 28.40 23.93
N SER A 183 -18.29 28.47 24.99
CA SER A 183 -17.83 28.16 26.35
C SER A 183 -17.86 26.65 26.61
N MET A 184 -17.00 26.18 27.52
CA MET A 184 -17.06 24.80 28.00
C MET A 184 -18.35 24.48 28.74
N GLU A 185 -18.99 25.48 29.35
CA GLU A 185 -20.30 25.33 29.97
C GLU A 185 -21.36 24.94 28.94
N TYR A 186 -21.38 25.62 27.79
CA TYR A 186 -22.29 25.30 26.71
C TYR A 186 -22.02 23.90 26.14
N PHE A 187 -20.75 23.53 25.96
CA PHE A 187 -20.36 22.18 25.60
C PHE A 187 -20.92 21.13 26.59
N ASN A 188 -20.79 21.37 27.89
CA ASN A 188 -21.29 20.47 28.93
C ASN A 188 -22.83 20.41 28.98
N GLN A 189 -23.52 21.49 28.63
CA GLN A 189 -24.99 21.47 28.47
C GLN A 189 -25.38 20.55 27.31
N LEU A 190 -24.71 20.66 26.16
CA LEU A 190 -24.97 19.80 25.00
C LEU A 190 -24.67 18.32 25.27
N LEU A 191 -23.66 18.02 26.10
CA LEU A 191 -23.39 16.64 26.52
C LEU A 191 -24.56 15.99 27.27
N LYS A 192 -25.33 16.77 28.04
CA LYS A 192 -26.48 16.30 28.82
C LYS A 192 -27.73 16.09 28.00
N LEU A 193 -27.84 16.71 26.83
CA LEU A 193 -28.98 16.51 25.93
C LEU A 193 -29.02 15.06 25.47
N SER A 194 -30.22 14.48 25.37
CA SER A 194 -30.41 13.15 24.81
C SER A 194 -30.18 13.13 23.30
N LEU A 195 -30.61 14.19 22.61
CA LEU A 195 -30.59 14.30 21.16
C LEU A 195 -30.06 15.68 20.75
N LEU A 196 -29.10 15.71 19.81
CA LEU A 196 -28.58 16.96 19.23
C LEU A 196 -29.39 17.36 18.00
N ARG A 197 -29.37 18.64 17.65
CA ARG A 197 -30.13 19.16 16.50
C ARG A 197 -29.72 18.48 15.19
N HIS A 198 -28.42 18.25 14.95
CA HIS A 198 -28.01 17.54 13.73
C HIS A 198 -28.50 16.10 13.70
N GLU A 199 -28.60 15.43 14.85
CA GLU A 199 -29.13 14.06 14.95
C GLU A 199 -30.61 14.05 14.62
N MET A 200 -31.38 15.02 15.13
CA MET A 200 -32.79 15.20 14.78
C MET A 200 -32.99 15.37 13.27
N VAL A 201 -32.19 16.23 12.65
CA VAL A 201 -32.26 16.48 11.20
C VAL A 201 -31.95 15.21 10.41
N GLU A 202 -30.89 14.47 10.79
CA GLU A 202 -30.53 13.21 10.14
C GLU A 202 -31.61 12.13 10.33
N GLU A 203 -32.26 12.07 11.48
CA GLU A 203 -33.38 11.15 11.74
C GLU A 203 -34.61 11.52 10.91
N CYS A 204 -34.98 12.80 10.87
CA CYS A 204 -36.08 13.29 10.03
C CYS A 204 -35.84 12.98 8.55
N GLN A 205 -34.63 13.23 8.03
CA GLN A 205 -34.28 12.91 6.64
C GLN A 205 -34.47 11.42 6.33
N LYS A 206 -33.97 10.54 7.19
CA LYS A 206 -34.13 9.08 7.01
C LYS A 206 -35.58 8.62 7.04
N ILE A 207 -36.42 9.28 7.83
CA ILE A 207 -37.86 8.99 7.86
C ILE A 207 -38.48 9.45 6.54
N ILE A 208 -38.21 10.68 6.11
CA ILE A 208 -38.72 11.27 4.87
C ILE A 208 -38.35 10.42 3.65
N GLU A 209 -37.11 9.94 3.56
CA GLU A 209 -36.63 9.08 2.47
C GLU A 209 -37.39 7.74 2.34
N LYS A 210 -38.04 7.28 3.42
CA LYS A 210 -38.78 6.00 3.46
C LYS A 210 -40.29 6.17 3.30
N LEU A 211 -40.80 7.40 3.28
CA LEU A 211 -42.23 7.64 3.16
C LEU A 211 -42.70 7.48 1.70
N ASP A 212 -43.91 6.97 1.55
CA ASP A 212 -44.62 6.90 0.28
C ASP A 212 -45.13 8.28 -0.15
N GLU A 213 -45.33 8.45 -1.46
CA GLU A 213 -45.70 9.73 -2.07
C GLU A 213 -46.99 10.32 -1.48
N ASN A 214 -47.97 9.46 -1.14
CA ASN A 214 -49.23 9.90 -0.53
C ASN A 214 -49.00 10.53 0.85
N LYS A 215 -48.15 9.93 1.69
CA LYS A 215 -47.80 10.50 3.00
C LYS A 215 -46.95 11.76 2.87
N LEU A 216 -46.05 11.82 1.89
CA LEU A 216 -45.26 13.03 1.62
C LEU A 216 -46.15 14.21 1.23
N ARG A 217 -47.17 13.99 0.39
CA ARG A 217 -48.15 15.04 0.01
C ARG A 217 -48.91 15.61 1.22
N ILE A 218 -49.09 14.83 2.28
CA ILE A 218 -49.74 15.29 3.52
C ILE A 218 -48.75 16.07 4.41
N ILE A 219 -47.51 15.61 4.51
CA ILE A 219 -46.51 16.18 5.44
C ILE A 219 -45.92 17.49 4.91
N VAL A 220 -45.75 17.63 3.60
CA VAL A 220 -45.16 18.85 3.02
C VAL A 220 -45.92 20.13 3.41
N PRO A 221 -47.27 20.20 3.27
CA PRO A 221 -48.04 21.35 3.74
C PRO A 221 -47.90 21.62 5.24
N MET A 222 -47.84 20.58 6.08
CA MET A 222 -47.64 20.75 7.53
C MET A 222 -46.28 21.36 7.85
N LEU A 223 -45.22 20.92 7.17
CA LEU A 223 -43.87 21.50 7.36
C LEU A 223 -43.83 22.96 6.86
N GLN A 224 -44.50 23.26 5.74
CA GLN A 224 -44.59 24.62 5.21
C GLN A 224 -45.32 25.56 6.17
N SER A 225 -46.41 25.11 6.80
CA SER A 225 -47.16 25.94 7.75
C SER A 225 -46.40 26.21 9.06
N MET A 226 -45.42 25.37 9.41
CA MET A 226 -44.56 25.59 10.58
C MET A 226 -43.34 26.47 10.28
N TYR A 227 -42.93 26.53 9.00
CA TYR A 227 -41.83 27.38 8.54
C TYR A 227 -42.27 28.82 8.23
N SER A 228 -43.52 28.98 7.80
CA SER A 228 -44.12 30.28 7.44
C SER A 228 -44.48 31.09 8.68
#